data_AF-A0A7S2MR47-F1
#
_entry.id   AF-A0A7S2MR47-F1
#
_cell.length_a   1.000
_cell.length_b   1.000
_cell.length_c   1.000
_cell.angle_alpha   90.00
_cell.angle_beta   90.00
_cell.angle_gamma   90.00
#
_symmetry.space_group_name_H-M   'P 1'
#
loop_
_entity.id
_entity.type
_entity.pdbx_description
1 polymer ?
#
loop_
_entity_poly.entity_id
_entity_poly.type
_entity_poly.pdbx_seq_one_letter_code
_entity_poly.pdbx_strand_id
1 'polypeptide(L)'
;DDLTIDVAIFRGNPKNVLLHISGTHGVEGFAGSAVQNSVLGGETADLWKTMKADANPTKYPTVIFIHALNPYGFAKLRRWNENNVDLNRNFLDAKQFEERLALDPNRHGYVDFNNFFNPSSVLPWNDFYLLLAVYHIVRYGYVSMKKSLVTGSHHHPKGVFYNGVELQQS
;
A
#
# COMPACT_ATOMS: atom_id res chain seq x y z
N ASP A 1 16.97 5.73 -11.51
CA ASP A 1 16.89 6.46 -10.23
C ASP A 1 17.46 5.54 -9.16
N ASP A 2 18.33 6.06 -8.30
CA ASP A 2 18.85 5.35 -7.13
C ASP A 2 17.86 5.58 -5.98
N LEU A 3 16.93 4.65 -5.80
CA LEU A 3 15.83 4.73 -4.86
C LEU A 3 16.13 3.88 -3.63
N THR A 4 15.98 4.44 -2.44
CA THR A 4 16.36 3.78 -1.18
C THR A 4 15.19 3.71 -0.20
N ILE A 5 15.27 2.73 0.70
CA ILE A 5 14.40 2.61 1.87
C ILE A 5 15.28 2.87 3.10
N ASP A 6 14.91 3.88 3.90
CA ASP A 6 15.68 4.20 5.10
C ASP A 6 15.09 3.48 6.32
N VAL A 7 15.98 2.96 7.17
CA VAL A 7 15.59 2.23 8.39
C VAL A 7 16.27 2.86 9.60
N ALA A 8 15.47 3.29 10.57
CA ALA A 8 15.95 3.76 11.87
C ALA A 8 15.56 2.77 12.98
N ILE A 9 16.53 2.37 13.80
CA ILE A 9 16.33 1.37 14.87
C ILE A 9 16.70 1.98 16.22
N PHE A 10 15.71 2.10 17.10
CA PHE A 10 15.87 2.47 18.50
C PHE A 10 15.81 1.20 19.33
N ARG A 11 16.99 0.72 19.75
CA ARG A 11 17.11 -0.54 20.48
C ARG A 11 16.53 -0.40 21.90
N GLY A 12 15.64 -1.33 22.24
CA GLY A 12 15.11 -1.55 23.58
C GLY A 12 15.08 -3.05 23.85
N ASN A 13 13.98 -3.54 24.41
CA ASN A 13 13.74 -4.96 24.58
C ASN A 13 13.64 -5.67 23.20
N PRO A 14 14.49 -6.67 22.90
CA PRO A 14 14.44 -7.37 21.61
C PRO A 14 13.24 -8.31 21.49
N LYS A 15 12.57 -8.65 22.61
CA LYS A 15 11.37 -9.50 22.61
C LYS A 15 10.08 -8.73 22.28
N ASN A 16 10.14 -7.40 22.32
CA ASN A 16 8.99 -6.53 22.09
C ASN A 16 9.38 -5.51 21.03
N VAL A 17 8.83 -5.63 19.82
CA VAL A 17 9.17 -4.76 18.69
C VAL A 17 7.94 -3.96 18.27
N LEU A 18 8.11 -2.64 18.15
CA LEU A 18 7.16 -1.76 17.47
C LEU A 18 7.74 -1.42 16.09
N LEU A 19 7.03 -1.82 15.04
CA LEU A 19 7.36 -1.50 13.66
C LEU A 19 6.42 -0.42 13.14
N HIS A 20 6.97 0.69 12.64
CA HIS A 20 6.22 1.76 12.01
C HIS A 20 6.73 2.00 10.59
N ILE A 21 5.88 1.73 9.61
CA ILE A 21 6.19 1.82 8.19
C ILE A 21 5.48 3.04 7.60
N SER A 22 6.17 3.81 6.77
CA SER A 22 5.54 4.82 5.90
C SER A 22 5.69 4.45 4.43
N GLY A 23 4.78 4.97 3.61
CA GLY A 23 4.90 4.90 2.15
C GLY A 23 4.68 3.52 1.53
N THR A 24 3.89 2.62 2.14
CA THR A 24 3.44 1.38 1.47
C THR A 24 2.69 1.71 0.18
N HIS A 25 1.74 2.66 0.26
CA HIS A 25 1.33 3.42 -0.91
C HIS A 25 2.26 4.61 -1.01
N GLY A 26 3.04 4.67 -2.07
CA GLY A 26 4.12 5.65 -2.17
C GLY A 26 3.65 7.11 -2.04
N VAL A 27 2.55 7.49 -2.70
CA VAL A 27 1.95 8.84 -2.62
C VAL A 27 1.47 9.23 -1.22
N GLU A 28 1.13 8.25 -0.38
CA GLU A 28 0.73 8.49 1.02
C GLU A 28 1.96 8.57 1.95
N GLY A 29 3.16 8.32 1.41
CA GLY A 29 4.44 8.34 2.12
C GLY A 29 4.76 9.68 2.78
N PHE A 30 4.35 10.81 2.19
CA PHE A 30 4.56 12.13 2.79
C PHE A 30 3.90 12.27 4.16
N ALA A 31 2.66 11.80 4.32
CA ALA A 31 1.95 11.89 5.58
C ALA A 31 2.59 11.00 6.65
N GLY A 32 2.91 9.74 6.30
CA GLY A 32 3.61 8.82 7.21
C GLY A 32 5.02 9.31 7.57
N SER A 33 5.74 9.88 6.61
CA SER A 33 7.06 10.49 6.81
C SER A 33 6.99 11.71 7.74
N ALA A 34 5.97 12.56 7.60
CA ALA A 34 5.77 13.69 8.51
C ALA A 34 5.53 13.24 9.96
N VAL A 35 4.76 12.16 10.17
CA VAL A 35 4.57 11.55 11.50
C VAL A 35 5.90 11.02 12.03
N GLN A 36 6.65 10.27 11.23
CA GLN A 36 7.98 9.76 11.61
C GLN A 36 8.93 10.90 11.98
N ASN A 37 8.98 11.96 11.17
CA ASN A 37 9.86 13.10 11.42
C ASN A 37 9.47 13.86 12.70
N SER A 38 8.17 14.06 12.95
CA SER A 38 7.69 14.65 14.21
C SER A 38 8.09 13.81 15.43
N VAL A 39 8.01 12.48 15.29
CA VAL A 39 8.37 11.54 16.34
C VAL A 39 9.89 11.47 16.58
N LEU A 40 10.69 11.65 15.53
CA LEU A 40 12.15 11.55 15.61
C LEU A 40 12.83 12.86 16.00
N GLY A 41 12.35 13.99 15.48
CA GLY A 41 12.99 15.31 15.61
C GLY A 41 12.20 16.36 16.40
N GLY A 42 10.96 16.07 16.83
CA GLY A 42 10.05 17.02 17.46
C GLY A 42 9.84 16.84 18.98
N GLU A 43 8.63 17.14 19.47
CA GLU A 43 8.24 17.16 20.90
C GLU A 43 8.45 15.82 21.64
N THR A 44 8.60 14.72 20.91
CA THR A 44 8.83 13.38 21.47
C THR A 44 10.30 12.96 21.44
N ALA A 45 11.23 13.81 21.01
CA ALA A 45 12.67 13.53 21.05
C ALA A 45 13.16 13.23 22.49
N ASP A 46 12.50 13.80 23.49
CA ASP A 46 12.78 13.53 24.90
C ASP A 46 12.36 12.12 25.33
N LEU A 47 11.43 11.47 24.62
CA LEU A 47 11.09 10.06 24.82
C LEU A 47 12.31 9.18 24.55
N TRP A 48 13.08 9.45 23.49
CA TRP A 48 14.28 8.70 23.14
C TRP A 48 15.40 8.88 24.14
N LYS A 49 15.56 10.11 24.68
CA LYS A 49 16.51 10.38 25.77
C LYS A 49 16.11 9.62 27.03
N THR A 50 14.82 9.64 27.37
CA THR A 50 14.26 8.91 28.52
C THR A 50 14.49 7.41 28.39
N MET A 51 14.22 6.84 27.22
CA MET A 51 14.46 5.42 26.93
C MET A 51 15.94 5.04 27.08
N LYS A 52 16.86 5.89 26.61
CA LYS A 52 18.31 5.64 26.71
C LYS A 52 18.87 5.81 28.12
N ALA A 53 18.29 6.72 28.91
CA ALA A 53 18.74 7.01 30.27
C ALA A 53 18.17 6.03 31.33
N ASP A 54 17.14 5.26 30.98
CA ASP A 54 16.53 4.30 31.89
C ASP A 54 17.46 3.11 32.17
N ALA A 55 17.65 2.79 33.46
CA ALA A 55 18.52 1.70 33.89
C ALA A 55 17.97 0.30 33.55
N ASN A 56 16.68 0.18 33.21
CA ASN A 56 16.09 -1.09 32.78
C ASN A 56 16.07 -1.20 31.25
N PRO A 57 17.02 -1.96 30.64
CA PRO A 57 17.11 -2.09 29.18
C PRO A 57 15.93 -2.83 28.54
N THR A 58 15.04 -3.43 29.35
CA THR A 58 13.89 -4.21 28.89
C THR A 58 12.55 -3.49 29.05
N LYS A 59 12.55 -2.30 29.65
CA LYS A 59 11.33 -1.54 29.97
C LYS A 59 10.56 -1.07 28.73
N TYR A 60 11.28 -0.70 27.68
CA TYR A 60 10.73 -0.16 26.45
C TYR A 60 10.96 -1.11 25.27
N PRO A 61 10.06 -1.16 24.27
CA PRO A 61 10.25 -2.00 23.09
C PRO A 61 11.40 -1.48 22.21
N THR A 62 11.93 -2.36 21.36
CA THR A 62 12.71 -1.92 20.20
C THR A 62 11.75 -1.26 19.19
N VAL A 63 12.05 -0.03 18.76
CA VAL A 63 11.24 0.68 17.77
C VAL A 63 11.99 0.72 16.45
N ILE A 64 11.34 0.28 15.37
CA ILE A 64 11.88 0.27 14.01
C ILE A 64 11.00 1.17 13.16
N PHE A 65 11.59 2.19 12.56
CA PHE A 65 10.94 2.99 11.53
C PHE A 65 11.45 2.57 10.16
N ILE A 66 10.55 2.27 9.24
CA ILE A 66 10.83 2.10 7.82
C ILE A 66 10.24 3.31 7.11
N HIS A 67 11.09 4.10 6.47
CA HIS A 67 10.69 5.27 5.70
C HIS A 67 10.61 4.90 4.22
N ALA A 68 9.50 5.28 3.58
CA ALA A 68 9.29 5.13 2.14
C ALA A 68 9.40 3.67 1.64
N LEU A 69 8.59 2.76 2.20
CA LEU A 69 8.61 1.34 1.80
C LEU A 69 8.49 1.17 0.28
N ASN A 70 7.64 1.93 -0.40
CA ASN A 70 7.56 1.95 -1.86
C ASN A 70 8.22 3.23 -2.40
N PRO A 71 9.56 3.29 -2.52
CA PRO A 71 10.26 4.50 -2.92
C PRO A 71 9.95 4.88 -4.37
N TYR A 72 9.65 3.92 -5.25
CA TYR A 72 9.19 4.22 -6.62
C TYR A 72 7.86 4.96 -6.60
N GLY A 73 6.86 4.40 -5.91
CA GLY A 73 5.56 5.02 -5.78
C GLY A 73 5.66 6.40 -5.12
N PHE A 74 6.55 6.56 -4.14
CA PHE A 74 6.76 7.83 -3.47
C PHE A 74 7.32 8.86 -4.45
N ALA A 75 8.42 8.53 -5.15
CA ALA A 75 9.05 9.42 -6.12
C ALA A 75 8.14 9.78 -7.31
N LYS A 76 7.24 8.88 -7.71
CA LYS A 76 6.34 9.08 -8.86
C LYS A 76 4.93 9.52 -8.47
N LEU A 77 4.65 9.80 -7.19
CA LEU A 77 3.32 10.16 -6.68
C LEU A 77 2.25 9.11 -7.01
N ARG A 78 2.61 7.83 -6.90
CA ARG A 78 1.75 6.67 -7.17
C ARG A 78 1.52 5.85 -5.91
N ARG A 79 0.40 5.13 -5.92
CA ARG A 79 0.07 4.12 -4.92
C ARG A 79 0.89 2.83 -5.07
N TRP A 80 1.21 2.49 -6.31
CA TRP A 80 1.78 1.19 -6.73
C TRP A 80 3.29 1.28 -6.94
N ASN A 81 3.98 0.14 -6.92
CA ASN A 81 5.39 0.05 -7.31
C ASN A 81 5.59 0.16 -8.84
N GLU A 82 6.81 -0.01 -9.33
CA GLU A 82 7.19 0.08 -10.75
C GLU A 82 6.49 -0.96 -11.63
N ASN A 83 6.11 -2.10 -11.04
CA ASN A 83 5.40 -3.18 -11.71
C ASN A 83 3.87 -3.03 -11.62
N ASN A 84 3.39 -1.85 -11.20
CA ASN A 84 1.97 -1.53 -11.00
C ASN A 84 1.30 -2.38 -9.90
N VAL A 85 2.08 -2.97 -8.99
CA VAL A 85 1.55 -3.80 -7.89
C VAL A 85 1.26 -2.95 -6.65
N ASP A 86 0.08 -3.17 -6.06
CA ASP A 86 -0.26 -2.67 -4.73
C ASP A 86 0.44 -3.51 -3.66
N LEU A 87 1.53 -2.99 -3.08
CA LEU A 87 2.28 -3.68 -2.02
C LEU A 87 1.41 -3.99 -0.78
N ASN A 88 0.35 -3.20 -0.52
CA ASN A 88 -0.59 -3.44 0.57
C ASN A 88 -1.55 -4.63 0.30
N ARG A 89 -1.37 -5.35 -0.81
CA ARG A 89 -2.08 -6.59 -1.17
C ARG A 89 -1.12 -7.71 -1.58
N ASN A 90 0.17 -7.43 -1.62
CA ASN A 90 1.20 -8.32 -2.14
C ASN A 90 2.10 -8.85 -1.00
N PHE A 91 1.52 -9.64 -0.11
CA PHE A 91 2.19 -10.22 1.07
C PHE A 91 1.92 -11.72 1.22
N LEU A 92 1.55 -12.36 0.11
CA LEU A 92 1.27 -13.79 0.06
C LEU A 92 2.56 -14.59 -0.18
N ASP A 93 2.58 -15.84 0.27
CA ASP A 93 3.61 -16.79 -0.16
C ASP A 93 3.32 -17.39 -1.55
N ALA A 94 4.27 -18.12 -2.12
CA ALA A 94 4.15 -18.68 -3.47
C ALA A 94 2.94 -19.60 -3.63
N LYS A 95 2.67 -20.45 -2.63
CA LYS A 95 1.52 -21.37 -2.66
C LYS A 95 0.20 -20.59 -2.59
N GLN A 96 0.14 -19.57 -1.76
CA GLN A 96 -1.02 -18.69 -1.65
C GLN A 96 -1.26 -17.93 -2.96
N PHE A 97 -0.22 -17.50 -3.68
CA PHE A 97 -0.40 -16.93 -5.02
C PHE A 97 -0.99 -17.93 -6.00
N GLU A 98 -0.48 -19.16 -6.05
CA GLU A 98 -1.05 -20.23 -6.89
C GLU A 98 -2.53 -20.47 -6.56
N GLU A 99 -2.86 -20.60 -5.27
CA GLU A 99 -4.24 -20.76 -4.80
C GLU A 99 -5.11 -19.57 -5.23
N ARG A 100 -4.60 -18.33 -5.18
CA ARG A 100 -5.34 -17.12 -5.63
C ARG A 100 -5.55 -17.08 -7.14
N LEU A 101 -4.56 -17.52 -7.92
CA LEU A 101 -4.62 -17.53 -9.38
C LEU A 101 -5.56 -18.62 -9.91
N ALA A 102 -5.70 -19.72 -9.17
CA ALA A 102 -6.63 -20.80 -9.48
C ALA A 102 -8.11 -20.45 -9.21
N LEU A 103 -8.39 -19.41 -8.41
CA LEU A 103 -9.75 -18.93 -8.20
C LEU A 103 -10.29 -18.25 -9.47
N ASP A 104 -11.62 -18.24 -9.59
CA ASP A 104 -12.31 -17.48 -10.64
C ASP A 104 -11.81 -16.02 -10.67
N PRO A 105 -11.25 -15.54 -11.80
CA PRO A 105 -10.76 -14.17 -11.93
C PRO A 105 -11.85 -13.12 -11.72
N ASN A 106 -13.14 -13.48 -11.88
CA ASN A 106 -14.27 -12.60 -11.63
C ASN A 106 -14.98 -12.86 -10.29
N ARG A 107 -14.38 -13.62 -9.36
CA ARG A 107 -14.97 -13.92 -8.03
C ARG A 107 -15.47 -12.68 -7.27
N HIS A 108 -14.85 -11.53 -7.50
CA HIS A 108 -15.21 -10.26 -6.86
C HIS A 108 -15.83 -9.25 -7.82
N GLY A 109 -16.11 -9.63 -9.07
CA GLY A 109 -16.75 -8.77 -10.07
C GLY A 109 -15.79 -7.85 -10.83
N TYR A 110 -14.47 -7.96 -10.66
CA TYR A 110 -13.53 -7.03 -11.31
C TYR A 110 -13.65 -7.06 -12.84
N VAL A 111 -13.84 -8.24 -13.43
CA VAL A 111 -13.97 -8.42 -14.89
C VAL A 111 -15.20 -7.70 -15.41
N ASP A 112 -16.31 -7.68 -14.64
CA ASP A 112 -17.56 -6.99 -15.02
C ASP A 112 -17.37 -5.48 -15.18
N PHE A 113 -16.38 -4.89 -14.49
CA PHE A 113 -16.07 -3.47 -14.54
C PHE A 113 -14.73 -3.17 -15.22
N ASN A 114 -14.04 -4.17 -15.78
CA ASN A 114 -12.66 -4.00 -16.26
C ASN A 114 -12.52 -2.87 -17.28
N ASN A 115 -13.46 -2.77 -18.24
CA ASN A 115 -13.43 -1.70 -19.25
C ASN A 115 -13.69 -0.31 -18.66
N PHE A 116 -14.43 -0.23 -17.54
CA PHE A 116 -14.71 1.02 -16.85
C PHE A 116 -13.52 1.44 -15.96
N PHE A 117 -12.92 0.48 -15.25
CA PHE A 117 -11.76 0.72 -14.40
C PHE A 117 -10.48 0.98 -15.21
N ASN A 118 -10.35 0.32 -16.36
CA ASN A 118 -9.16 0.32 -17.20
C ASN A 118 -9.54 0.71 -18.65
N PRO A 119 -9.95 1.96 -18.89
CA PRO A 119 -10.33 2.40 -20.23
C PRO A 119 -9.14 2.30 -21.19
N SER A 120 -9.38 1.84 -22.41
CA SER A 120 -8.35 1.64 -23.45
C SER A 120 -7.81 2.95 -24.05
N SER A 121 -8.50 4.06 -23.80
CA SER A 121 -8.11 5.40 -24.22
C SER A 121 -8.35 6.38 -23.08
N VAL A 122 -7.64 7.52 -23.09
CA VAL A 122 -7.95 8.63 -22.19
C VAL A 122 -9.36 9.11 -22.50
N LEU A 123 -10.31 8.74 -21.63
CA LEU A 123 -11.64 9.33 -21.68
C LEU A 123 -11.52 10.77 -21.20
N PRO A 124 -12.15 11.73 -21.89
CA PRO A 124 -12.25 13.07 -21.33
C PRO A 124 -12.93 12.94 -19.95
N TRP A 125 -12.45 13.70 -18.97
CA TRP A 125 -13.07 13.79 -17.64
C TRP A 125 -14.41 14.56 -17.71
N ASN A 126 -15.25 14.24 -18.69
CA ASN A 126 -16.53 14.86 -18.97
C ASN A 126 -17.68 13.96 -18.54
N ASP A 127 -18.90 14.41 -18.83
CA ASP A 127 -20.15 13.75 -18.48
C ASP A 127 -20.22 12.28 -18.93
N PHE A 128 -19.44 11.86 -19.93
CA PHE A 128 -19.47 10.48 -20.41
C PHE A 128 -18.93 9.48 -19.38
N TYR A 129 -17.82 9.79 -18.70
CA TYR A 129 -17.30 8.89 -17.64
C TYR A 129 -18.27 8.83 -16.45
N LEU A 130 -18.88 9.96 -16.10
CA LEU A 130 -19.91 10.02 -15.05
C LEU A 130 -21.14 9.19 -15.44
N LEU A 131 -21.62 9.29 -16.68
CA LEU A 131 -22.73 8.49 -17.19
C LEU A 131 -22.41 6.99 -17.16
N LEU A 132 -21.20 6.59 -17.53
CA LEU A 132 -20.74 5.20 -17.41
C LEU A 132 -20.72 4.73 -15.94
N ALA A 133 -20.24 5.58 -15.03
CA ALA A 133 -20.25 5.29 -13.60
C ALA A 133 -21.70 5.08 -13.09
N VAL A 134 -22.63 5.98 -13.45
CA VAL A 134 -24.05 5.86 -13.11
C VAL A 134 -24.65 4.60 -13.70
N TYR A 135 -24.37 4.28 -14.97
CA TYR A 135 -24.82 3.05 -15.61
C TYR A 135 -24.39 1.80 -14.83
N HIS A 136 -23.11 1.72 -14.45
CA HIS A 136 -22.59 0.60 -13.66
C HIS A 136 -23.19 0.53 -12.26
N ILE A 137 -23.37 1.69 -11.59
CA ILE A 137 -24.02 1.75 -10.27
C ILE A 137 -25.48 1.29 -10.34
N VAL A 138 -26.24 1.71 -11.36
CA VAL A 138 -27.64 1.31 -11.53
C VAL A 138 -27.75 -0.18 -11.85
N ARG A 139 -26.86 -0.70 -12.71
CA ARG A 139 -26.91 -2.11 -13.17
C ARG A 139 -26.39 -3.11 -12.13
N TYR A 140 -25.34 -2.76 -11.39
CA TYR A 140 -24.63 -3.69 -10.51
C TYR A 140 -24.61 -3.28 -9.03
N GLY A 141 -25.00 -2.05 -8.71
CA GLY A 141 -24.97 -1.50 -7.35
C GLY A 141 -23.61 -0.90 -6.96
N TYR A 142 -23.64 0.23 -6.26
CA TYR A 142 -22.44 0.93 -5.77
C TYR A 142 -21.55 0.03 -4.89
N VAL A 143 -22.15 -0.73 -3.98
CA VAL A 143 -21.40 -1.61 -3.06
C VAL A 143 -20.64 -2.69 -3.83
N SER A 144 -21.27 -3.30 -4.86
CA SER A 144 -20.63 -4.33 -5.68
C SER A 144 -19.46 -3.75 -6.47
N MET A 145 -19.65 -2.60 -7.12
CA MET A 145 -18.60 -1.90 -7.87
C MET A 145 -17.44 -1.46 -6.97
N LYS A 146 -17.74 -0.92 -5.78
CA LYS A 146 -16.69 -0.54 -4.83
C LYS A 146 -15.92 -1.77 -4.36
N LYS A 147 -16.62 -2.86 -4.04
CA LYS A 147 -16.01 -4.12 -3.60
C LYS A 147 -15.08 -4.70 -4.67
N SER A 148 -15.52 -4.74 -5.93
CA SER A 148 -14.71 -5.25 -7.04
C SER A 148 -13.44 -4.43 -7.22
N LEU A 149 -13.52 -3.11 -7.10
CA LEU A 149 -12.37 -2.22 -7.20
C LEU A 149 -11.36 -2.41 -6.06
N VAL A 150 -11.81 -2.37 -4.80
CA VAL A 150 -10.92 -2.38 -3.62
C VAL A 150 -10.32 -3.75 -3.30
N THR A 151 -10.94 -4.83 -3.79
CA THR A 151 -10.39 -6.19 -3.69
C THR A 151 -9.28 -6.43 -4.70
N GLY A 152 -9.27 -5.66 -5.79
CA GLY A 152 -8.23 -5.72 -6.82
C GLY A 152 -8.29 -7.00 -7.65
N SER A 153 -7.23 -7.24 -8.42
CA SER A 153 -7.12 -8.43 -9.27
C SER A 153 -5.68 -8.95 -9.32
N HIS A 154 -5.52 -10.27 -9.39
CA HIS A 154 -4.25 -10.92 -9.71
C HIS A 154 -4.11 -11.23 -11.21
N HIS A 155 -5.17 -11.03 -12.00
CA HIS A 155 -5.23 -11.42 -13.42
C HIS A 155 -5.12 -10.23 -14.40
N HIS A 156 -5.12 -9.00 -13.90
CA HIS A 156 -5.09 -7.77 -14.72
C HIS A 156 -3.84 -6.92 -14.40
N PRO A 157 -2.65 -7.25 -14.95
CA PRO A 157 -1.38 -6.59 -14.59
C PRO A 157 -1.34 -5.09 -14.89
N LYS A 158 -2.08 -4.65 -15.92
CA LYS A 158 -2.20 -3.22 -16.27
C LYS A 158 -3.36 -2.53 -15.56
N GLY A 159 -4.12 -3.26 -14.76
CA GLY A 159 -5.32 -2.77 -14.11
C GLY A 159 -5.04 -1.93 -12.87
N VAL A 160 -5.97 -1.07 -12.51
CA VAL A 160 -5.98 -0.43 -11.18
C VAL A 160 -6.16 -1.50 -10.09
N PHE A 161 -5.50 -1.32 -8.94
CA PHE A 161 -5.51 -2.29 -7.84
C PHE A 161 -5.03 -3.69 -8.26
N TYR A 162 -3.96 -3.76 -9.05
CA TYR A 162 -3.31 -5.02 -9.37
C TYR A 162 -2.51 -5.54 -8.16
N ASN A 163 -2.72 -6.80 -7.79
CA ASN A 163 -2.17 -7.40 -6.57
C ASN A 163 -0.86 -8.19 -6.80
N GLY A 164 -0.38 -8.29 -8.05
CA GLY A 164 0.78 -9.11 -8.42
C GLY A 164 0.48 -10.61 -8.48
N VAL A 165 1.43 -11.40 -8.97
CA VAL A 165 1.34 -12.88 -9.03
C VAL A 165 2.43 -13.59 -8.25
N GLU A 166 3.34 -12.82 -7.68
CA GLU A 166 4.45 -13.24 -6.86
C GLU A 166 4.79 -12.11 -5.89
N LEU A 167 5.60 -12.39 -4.87
CA LEU A 167 6.05 -11.38 -3.94
C LEU A 167 6.93 -10.37 -4.69
N GLN A 168 6.56 -9.09 -4.61
CA GLN A 168 7.23 -8.00 -5.29
C GLN A 168 8.20 -7.30 -4.36
N GLN A 169 9.28 -6.82 -4.96
CA GLN A 169 10.18 -5.94 -4.26
C GLN A 169 9.50 -4.60 -4.00
N SER A 170 9.90 -4.05 -2.85
CA SER A 170 9.51 -2.75 -2.34
C SER A 170 10.37 -1.68 -2.99
#